data_AF-A0A9Q0VTN7-F1
#
_entry.id   AF-A0A9Q0VTN7-F1
#
_cell.length_a   1.000
_cell.length_b   1.000
_cell.length_c   1.000
_cell.angle_alpha   90.00
_cell.angle_beta   90.00
_cell.angle_gamma   90.00
#
_symmetry.space_group_name_H-M   'P 1'
#
loop_
_entity.id
_entity.type
_entity.pdbx_description
1 polymer ?
#
loop_
_entity_poly.entity_id
_entity_poly.type
_entity_poly.pdbx_seq_one_letter_code
_entity_poly.pdbx_strand_id
1 'polypeptide(L)'
;MAPKRGGKGPVVSGKKKPEKVTNPLFEKRPKQFGIGGALPPKRDLSRFVKMPKVVQIQRQRRILKMRLKVPPTLNQFTKTLDKNLARCF
;
A
#
# COMPACT_ATOMS: atom_id res chain seq x y z
N MET A 1 -1.97 -63.31 -27.88
CA MET A 1 -1.03 -62.77 -28.90
C MET A 1 -0.98 -61.25 -28.78
N ALA A 2 0.17 -60.67 -28.42
CA ALA A 2 0.46 -59.27 -28.79
C ALA A 2 0.86 -59.23 -30.28
N PRO A 3 0.75 -58.09 -31.01
CA PRO A 3 1.88 -57.15 -31.00
C PRO A 3 1.62 -55.65 -31.32
N LYS A 4 2.55 -54.83 -30.80
CA LYS A 4 3.23 -53.60 -31.33
C LYS A 4 2.46 -52.39 -31.88
N ARG A 5 2.81 -51.22 -31.31
CA ARG A 5 3.32 -49.93 -31.90
C ARG A 5 3.52 -48.95 -30.72
N GLY A 6 4.59 -48.20 -30.49
CA GLY A 6 5.68 -47.69 -31.30
C GLY A 6 5.70 -46.15 -31.16
N GLY A 7 6.70 -45.57 -30.49
CA GLY A 7 7.05 -44.13 -30.56
C GLY A 7 6.74 -43.27 -29.33
N LYS A 8 7.74 -43.02 -28.47
CA LYS A 8 7.75 -41.93 -27.48
C LYS A 8 8.43 -40.71 -28.10
N GLY A 9 7.68 -39.63 -28.34
CA GLY A 9 8.24 -38.31 -28.66
C GLY A 9 8.74 -37.58 -27.40
N PRO A 10 9.72 -36.67 -27.48
CA PRO A 10 10.33 -36.07 -26.30
C PRO A 10 9.38 -35.04 -25.67
N VAL A 11 9.03 -35.29 -24.41
CA VAL A 11 8.30 -34.37 -23.54
C VAL A 11 9.20 -33.17 -23.24
N VAL A 12 8.69 -31.98 -23.56
CA VAL A 12 9.29 -30.68 -23.24
C VAL A 12 9.69 -30.66 -21.78
N SER A 13 11.00 -30.54 -21.55
CA SER A 13 11.64 -30.51 -20.26
C SER A 13 11.13 -29.34 -19.43
N GLY A 14 10.42 -29.68 -18.34
CA GLY A 14 9.93 -28.72 -17.38
C GLY A 14 11.05 -27.81 -16.88
N LYS A 15 10.79 -26.50 -16.92
CA LYS A 15 11.62 -25.48 -16.26
C LYS A 15 11.82 -25.88 -14.80
N LYS A 16 13.02 -26.34 -14.45
CA LYS A 16 13.45 -26.56 -13.06
C LYS A 16 13.31 -25.23 -12.31
N LYS A 17 12.45 -25.21 -11.30
CA LYS A 17 12.47 -24.15 -10.27
C LYS A 17 13.85 -24.23 -9.62
N PRO A 18 14.60 -23.13 -9.48
CA PRO A 18 15.89 -23.18 -8.81
C PRO A 18 15.67 -23.59 -7.35
N GLU A 19 16.23 -24.73 -6.97
CA GLU A 19 16.31 -25.16 -5.58
C GLU A 19 17.14 -24.13 -4.82
N LYS A 20 16.51 -23.49 -3.83
CA LYS A 20 17.21 -22.57 -2.94
C LYS A 20 18.13 -23.42 -2.06
N VAL A 21 19.43 -23.32 -2.30
CA VAL A 21 20.47 -23.80 -1.38
C VAL A 21 20.27 -23.09 -0.05
N THR A 22 19.57 -23.72 0.90
CA THR A 22 19.43 -23.22 2.26
C THR A 22 20.67 -23.64 3.03
N ASN A 23 21.49 -22.66 3.40
CA ASN A 23 22.65 -22.87 4.26
C ASN A 23 22.18 -23.46 5.61
N PRO A 24 22.59 -24.69 5.99
CA PRO A 24 22.15 -25.36 7.20
C PRO A 24 22.58 -24.65 8.49
N LEU A 25 23.44 -23.63 8.40
CA LEU A 25 23.87 -22.81 9.54
C LEU A 25 22.84 -21.75 9.95
N PHE A 26 21.84 -21.44 9.11
CA PHE A 26 20.86 -20.38 9.40
C PHE A 26 19.42 -20.87 9.31
N GLU A 27 18.78 -20.95 10.47
CA GLU A 27 17.35 -21.18 10.60
C GLU A 27 16.56 -19.86 10.58
N LYS A 28 15.32 -19.90 10.08
CA LYS A 28 14.40 -18.75 10.16
C LYS A 28 13.88 -18.60 11.59
N ARG A 29 14.09 -17.42 12.18
CA ARG A 29 13.53 -17.04 13.51
C ARG A 29 12.45 -15.97 13.35
N PRO A 30 11.18 -16.34 13.10
CA PRO A 30 10.10 -15.36 12.99
C PRO A 30 9.82 -14.71 14.36
N LYS A 31 9.64 -13.39 14.38
CA LYS A 31 9.23 -12.65 15.57
C LYS A 31 7.71 -12.54 15.61
N GLN A 32 7.11 -12.83 16.77
CA GLN A 32 5.68 -12.67 16.99
C GLN A 32 5.36 -11.25 17.48
N PHE A 33 4.67 -10.45 16.66
CA PHE A 33 4.39 -9.02 16.92
C PHE A 33 3.01 -8.74 17.57
N GLY A 34 2.45 -9.73 18.26
CA GLY A 34 1.18 -9.63 18.98
C GLY A 34 1.33 -8.97 20.36
N ILE A 35 0.20 -8.83 21.07
CA ILE A 35 0.17 -8.30 22.45
C ILE A 35 0.92 -9.27 23.36
N GLY A 36 1.88 -8.76 24.15
CA GLY A 36 2.74 -9.58 25.02
C GLY A 36 3.88 -10.33 24.30
N GLY A 37 4.07 -10.09 23.00
CA GLY A 37 5.16 -10.66 22.20
C GLY A 37 6.37 -9.73 22.05
N ALA A 38 7.07 -9.88 20.93
CA ALA A 38 8.19 -9.02 20.58
C ALA A 38 7.74 -7.57 20.32
N LEU A 39 8.66 -6.61 20.49
CA LEU A 39 8.43 -5.20 20.18
C LEU A 39 7.83 -5.05 18.77
N PRO A 40 6.78 -4.22 18.61
CA PRO A 40 6.14 -4.04 17.33
C PRO A 40 7.14 -3.48 16.31
N PRO A 41 6.98 -3.81 15.02
CA PRO A 41 7.76 -3.16 13.97
C PRO A 41 7.43 -1.65 13.95
N LYS A 42 8.32 -0.84 13.40
CA LYS A 42 8.05 0.60 13.20
C LYS A 42 6.80 0.75 12.33
N ARG A 43 5.76 1.38 12.86
CA ARG A 43 4.50 1.69 12.17
C ARG A 43 4.44 3.17 11.85
N ASP A 44 3.61 3.55 10.88
CA ASP A 44 3.35 4.97 10.65
C ASP A 44 2.57 5.57 11.83
N LEU A 45 3.20 6.53 12.50
CA LEU A 45 2.63 7.28 13.63
C LEU A 45 2.16 8.68 13.21
N SER A 46 2.22 9.04 11.93
CA SER A 46 1.92 10.38 11.40
C SER A 46 0.59 10.96 11.90
N ARG A 47 -0.42 10.11 12.10
CA ARG A 47 -1.75 10.49 12.63
C ARG A 47 -1.79 10.70 14.15
N PHE A 48 -0.95 9.99 14.90
CA PHE A 48 -0.98 9.97 16.38
C PHE A 48 0.09 10.85 17.01
N VAL A 49 1.07 11.28 16.22
CA VAL A 49 2.08 12.24 16.66
C VAL A 49 1.41 13.57 17.03
N LYS A 50 1.83 14.14 18.15
CA LYS A 50 1.46 15.50 18.54
C LYS A 50 2.11 16.49 17.57
N MET A 51 1.33 16.92 16.58
CA MET A 51 1.78 17.88 15.57
C MET A 51 1.98 19.28 16.16
N PRO A 52 2.83 20.13 15.54
CA PRO A 52 2.97 21.54 15.92
C PRO A 52 1.62 22.28 15.91
N LYS A 53 1.43 23.22 16.84
CA LYS A 53 0.17 23.97 17.02
C LYS A 53 -0.35 24.61 15.72
N VAL A 54 0.55 25.17 14.91
CA VAL A 54 0.19 25.83 13.63
C VAL A 54 -0.46 24.85 12.65
N VAL A 55 0.04 23.62 12.57
CA VAL A 55 -0.49 22.58 11.68
C VAL A 55 -1.86 22.12 12.18
N GLN A 56 -2.03 21.99 13.49
CA GLN A 56 -3.31 21.62 14.10
C GLN A 56 -4.38 22.67 13.77
N ILE A 57 -4.08 23.96 13.97
CA ILE A 57 -5.01 25.06 13.69
C ILE A 57 -5.34 25.13 12.20
N GLN A 58 -4.36 24.97 11.30
CA GLN A 58 -4.62 24.94 9.85
C GLN A 58 -5.59 23.80 9.46
N ARG A 59 -5.38 22.60 10.00
CA ARG A 59 -6.27 21.44 9.76
C ARG A 59 -7.65 21.65 10.34
N GLN A 60 -7.75 22.16 11.58
CA GLN A 60 -9.02 22.48 12.22
C GLN A 60 -9.82 23.54 11.45
N ARG A 61 -9.17 24.61 10.99
CA ARG A 61 -9.79 25.64 10.14
C ARG A 61 -10.40 25.03 8.87
N ARG A 62 -9.71 24.09 8.23
CA ARG A 62 -10.24 23.37 7.06
C ARG A 62 -11.45 22.52 7.43
N ILE A 63 -11.40 21.78 8.54
CA ILE A 63 -12.52 20.96 9.03
C ILE A 63 -13.74 21.82 9.33
N LEU A 64 -13.58 22.94 10.02
CA LEU A 64 -14.67 23.86 10.36
C LEU A 64 -15.37 24.39 9.11
N LYS A 65 -14.62 24.80 8.08
CA LYS A 65 -15.19 25.24 6.79
C LYS A 65 -16.01 24.15 6.08
N MET A 66 -15.66 22.87 6.26
CA MET A 66 -16.40 21.76 5.64
C MET A 66 -17.64 21.34 6.45
N ARG A 67 -17.58 21.48 7.78
CA ARG A 67 -18.64 21.01 8.70
C ARG A 67 -19.72 22.05 8.95
N LEU A 68 -19.35 23.33 8.92
CA LEU A 68 -20.29 24.43 9.11
C LEU A 68 -20.90 24.85 7.77
N LYS A 69 -22.10 25.43 7.83
CA LYS A 69 -22.74 26.04 6.67
C LYS A 69 -21.96 27.30 6.28
N VAL A 70 -21.39 27.29 5.08
CA VAL A 70 -20.65 28.44 4.53
C VAL A 70 -21.62 29.31 3.72
N PRO A 71 -21.62 30.64 3.91
CA PRO A 71 -22.42 31.56 3.10
C PRO A 71 -22.14 31.43 1.60
N PRO A 72 -23.14 31.66 0.72
CA PRO A 72 -22.99 31.47 -0.72
C PRO A 72 -21.91 32.36 -1.34
N THR A 73 -21.75 33.58 -0.81
CA THR A 73 -20.71 34.55 -1.23
C THR A 73 -19.30 34.03 -1.03
N LEU A 74 -19.07 33.21 -0.01
CA LEU A 74 -17.77 32.57 0.24
C LEU A 74 -17.66 31.23 -0.48
N ASN A 75 -18.77 30.53 -0.65
CA ASN A 75 -18.78 29.22 -1.29
C ASN A 75 -18.51 29.27 -2.80
N GLN A 76 -18.75 30.41 -3.46
CA GLN A 76 -18.41 30.57 -4.88
C GLN A 76 -16.93 30.29 -5.18
N PHE A 77 -16.03 30.58 -4.22
CA PHE A 77 -14.59 30.36 -4.38
C PHE A 77 -14.16 28.89 -4.24
N THR A 78 -15.04 28.01 -3.78
CA THR A 78 -14.73 26.57 -3.72
C THR A 78 -14.97 25.89 -5.08
N LYS A 79 -15.85 26.45 -5.91
CA LYS A 79 -16.15 25.99 -7.26
C LYS A 79 -15.23 26.71 -8.24
N THR A 80 -14.21 26.02 -8.71
CA THR A 80 -13.19 26.56 -9.62
C THR A 80 -13.35 25.96 -11.01
N LEU A 81 -12.76 26.60 -12.04
CA LEU A 81 -12.73 26.06 -13.40
C LEU A 81 -11.97 24.74 -13.46
N ASP A 82 -12.38 23.86 -14.39
CA ASP A 82 -11.73 22.57 -14.58
C ASP A 82 -10.28 22.72 -15.07
N LYS A 83 -9.44 21.75 -14.70
CA LYS A 83 -7.99 21.79 -14.95
C LYS A 83 -7.62 22.00 -16.43
N ASN A 84 -8.42 21.47 -17.36
CA ASN A 84 -8.16 21.60 -18.80
C ASN A 84 -8.40 23.03 -19.28
N LEU A 85 -9.49 23.66 -18.83
CA LEU A 85 -9.81 25.05 -19.18
C LEU A 85 -8.87 26.03 -18.49
N ALA A 86 -8.50 25.76 -17.23
CA ALA A 86 -7.57 26.60 -16.47
C ALA A 86 -6.13 26.59 -17.03
N ARG A 87 -5.74 25.58 -17.81
CA ARG A 87 -4.41 25.49 -18.44
C ARG A 87 -4.37 26.15 -19.83
N CYS A 88 -5.49 26.22 -20.54
CA CYS A 88 -5.57 26.82 -21.87
C CYS A 88 -5.63 28.36 -21.86
N PHE A 89 -5.94 28.96 -20.70
CA PHE A 89 -5.68 30.37 -20.41
C PHE A 89 -4.25 30.56 -19.90
#